data_AF-A0A1B6LTI1-F1
#
_entry.id   AF-A0A1B6LTI1-F1
#
_cell.length_a   1.000
_cell.length_b   1.000
_cell.length_c   1.000
_cell.angle_alpha   90.00
_cell.angle_beta   90.00
_cell.angle_gamma   90.00
#
_symmetry.space_group_name_H-M   'P 1'
#
loop_
_entity.id
_entity.type
_entity.pdbx_description
1 polymer ?
#
loop_
_entity_poly.entity_id
_entity_poly.type
_entity_poly.pdbx_seq_one_letter_code
_entity_poly.pdbx_strand_id
1 'polypeptide(L)'
;MKETPTQEHNGVITNSLKPLLSSLHLNSGTTISADLASVSNHENFYTYELVEGIAKFLLERVSVRPTIGIICGSGMGPLADMLTDKVAFPYETIPHFPTSTVPGHAGRLVFGKLNGIPLMCMQGRFHYYEGYPLWKCSMPVRVMKLVGVTHLIITNAA
;
A
#
# COMPACT_ATOMS: atom_id res chain seq x y z
N MET A 1 -17.39 -46.50 -30.50
CA MET A 1 -18.67 -46.93 -29.90
C MET A 1 -18.33 -47.72 -28.65
N LYS A 2 -19.00 -47.42 -27.52
CA LYS A 2 -18.91 -48.02 -26.17
C LYS A 2 -17.71 -47.55 -25.34
N GLU A 3 -17.87 -46.51 -24.52
CA GLU A 3 -18.54 -46.42 -23.19
C GLU A 3 -17.62 -46.82 -22.02
N THR A 4 -17.57 -45.89 -21.07
CA THR A 4 -16.88 -45.87 -19.77
C THR A 4 -17.35 -47.00 -18.84
N PRO A 5 -16.59 -47.26 -17.76
CA PRO A 5 -17.20 -47.01 -16.44
C PRO A 5 -16.33 -46.15 -15.51
N THR A 6 -17.06 -45.34 -14.75
CA THR A 6 -16.69 -44.58 -13.56
C THR A 6 -16.15 -45.47 -12.44
N GLN A 7 -15.20 -44.94 -11.65
CA GLN A 7 -15.23 -45.10 -10.18
C GLN A 7 -14.77 -43.82 -9.48
N GLU A 8 -15.58 -43.44 -8.52
CA GLU A 8 -15.45 -42.34 -7.59
C GLU A 8 -14.32 -42.59 -6.57
N HIS A 9 -13.60 -41.54 -6.17
CA HIS A 9 -13.11 -41.48 -4.81
C HIS A 9 -13.16 -40.05 -4.27
N ASN A 10 -13.93 -39.92 -3.19
CA ASN A 10 -14.21 -38.73 -2.42
C ASN A 10 -12.94 -38.13 -1.78
N GLY A 11 -12.87 -36.80 -1.76
CA GLY A 11 -11.82 -36.05 -1.07
C GLY A 11 -11.99 -34.54 -1.14
N VAL A 12 -13.17 -34.03 -0.78
CA VAL A 12 -13.40 -32.61 -0.52
C VAL A 12 -12.77 -32.24 0.82
N ILE A 13 -11.73 -31.39 0.81
CA ILE A 13 -11.32 -30.63 2.00
C ILE A 13 -11.60 -29.16 1.70
N THR A 14 -12.82 -28.73 2.01
CA THR A 14 -13.14 -27.30 2.13
C THR A 14 -12.85 -26.89 3.58
N ASN A 15 -11.87 -26.00 3.76
CA ASN A 15 -11.66 -25.32 5.04
C ASN A 15 -12.82 -24.34 5.29
N SER A 16 -13.92 -24.85 5.82
CA SER A 16 -15.00 -24.06 6.40
C SER A 16 -14.70 -23.86 7.89
N LEU A 17 -14.11 -22.73 8.25
CA LEU A 17 -14.18 -22.26 9.63
C LEU A 17 -15.62 -21.78 9.91
N LYS A 18 -16.46 -22.70 10.41
CA LYS A 18 -17.65 -22.35 11.19
C LYS A 18 -17.22 -22.13 12.65
N PRO A 19 -17.55 -21.01 13.30
CA PRO A 19 -17.39 -20.89 14.74
C PRO A 19 -18.46 -21.73 15.45
N LEU A 20 -18.02 -22.52 16.43
CA LEU A 20 -18.82 -23.28 17.36
C LEU A 20 -19.61 -22.30 18.26
N LEU A 21 -20.91 -22.13 18.06
CA LEU A 21 -21.79 -21.45 19.01
C LEU A 21 -22.13 -22.44 20.13
N SER A 22 -21.42 -22.34 21.25
CA SER A 22 -21.85 -22.96 22.50
C SER A 22 -22.91 -22.07 23.17
N SER A 23 -24.00 -22.71 23.55
CA SER A 23 -25.22 -22.14 24.10
C SER A 23 -25.02 -21.69 25.56
N LEU A 24 -25.13 -20.39 25.80
CA LEU A 24 -25.33 -19.81 27.12
C LEU A 24 -26.78 -19.30 27.20
N HIS A 25 -27.61 -19.94 28.03
CA HIS A 25 -28.91 -19.42 28.42
C HIS A 25 -28.71 -18.29 29.44
N LEU A 26 -29.09 -17.07 29.08
CA LEU A 26 -29.35 -15.99 30.05
C LEU A 26 -30.83 -15.59 29.95
N ASN A 27 -31.54 -15.80 31.06
CA ASN A 27 -32.89 -15.30 31.30
C ASN A 27 -32.84 -13.82 31.69
N SER A 28 -33.18 -12.92 30.76
CA SER A 28 -33.87 -11.65 31.05
C SER A 28 -34.10 -10.91 29.72
N GLY A 29 -35.37 -10.68 29.38
CA GLY A 29 -35.81 -10.11 28.10
C GLY A 29 -35.40 -8.66 27.87
N THR A 30 -34.16 -8.44 27.44
CA THR A 30 -33.74 -7.20 26.81
C THR A 30 -32.84 -7.54 25.64
N THR A 31 -33.41 -7.49 24.43
CA THR A 31 -32.65 -7.55 23.18
C THR A 31 -31.81 -6.29 23.04
N ILE A 32 -30.51 -6.37 23.36
CA ILE A 32 -29.51 -5.43 22.86
C ILE A 32 -29.02 -5.99 21.53
N SER A 33 -29.82 -5.81 20.48
CA SER A 33 -29.34 -5.91 19.10
C SER A 33 -28.90 -4.52 18.67
N ALA A 34 -27.70 -4.41 18.11
CA ALA A 34 -26.96 -3.19 17.77
C ALA A 34 -26.15 -2.61 18.94
N ASP A 35 -24.91 -3.11 19.08
CA ASP A 35 -23.74 -2.21 19.15
C ASP A 35 -22.37 -2.90 19.14
N LEU A 36 -22.25 -4.15 18.68
CA LEU A 36 -20.92 -4.69 18.34
C LEU A 36 -20.38 -4.14 17.01
N ALA A 37 -21.25 -3.54 16.20
CA ALA A 37 -20.90 -2.87 14.94
C ALA A 37 -20.53 -1.38 15.13
N SER A 38 -20.74 -0.78 16.31
CA SER A 38 -20.38 0.62 16.58
C SER A 38 -18.96 0.79 17.14
N VAL A 39 -18.26 -0.31 17.43
CA VAL A 39 -16.86 -0.32 17.88
C VAL A 39 -15.89 -0.70 16.75
N SER A 40 -16.30 -0.59 15.48
CA SER A 40 -15.40 -0.75 14.33
C SER A 40 -15.06 0.58 13.65
N ASN A 41 -14.88 1.65 14.42
CA ASN A 41 -14.03 2.77 13.99
C ASN A 41 -12.58 2.31 14.09
N HIS A 42 -12.19 1.39 13.20
CA HIS A 42 -10.77 1.22 12.89
C HIS A 42 -10.34 2.50 12.20
N GLU A 43 -9.76 3.42 12.97
CA GLU A 43 -8.78 4.39 12.48
C GLU A 43 -7.86 3.62 11.52
N ASN A 44 -8.02 3.84 10.21
CA ASN A 44 -7.46 2.99 9.15
C ASN A 44 -5.94 3.18 9.05
N PHE A 45 -5.19 2.66 10.01
CA PHE A 45 -3.74 2.64 9.96
C PHE A 45 -3.26 1.63 8.92
N TYR A 46 -2.13 1.94 8.28
CA TYR A 46 -1.44 1.00 7.41
C TYR A 46 -0.78 -0.11 8.26
N THR A 47 -1.26 -1.34 8.12
CA THR A 47 -0.58 -2.52 8.69
C THR A 47 0.71 -2.82 7.94
N TYR A 48 1.57 -3.65 8.53
CA TYR A 48 2.81 -4.09 7.87
C TYR A 48 2.51 -4.78 6.53
N GLU A 49 1.52 -5.69 6.51
CA GLU A 49 1.13 -6.49 5.35
C GLU A 49 0.64 -5.61 4.20
N LEU A 50 -0.09 -4.55 4.52
CA LEU A 50 -0.55 -3.59 3.52
C LEU A 50 0.64 -2.85 2.89
N VAL A 51 1.56 -2.32 3.70
CA VAL A 51 2.76 -1.63 3.20
C VAL A 51 3.67 -2.58 2.42
N GLU A 52 3.81 -3.82 2.87
CA GLU A 52 4.56 -4.86 2.16
C GLU A 52 3.91 -5.22 0.82
N GLY A 53 2.58 -5.30 0.78
CA GLY A 53 1.82 -5.50 -0.46
C GLY A 53 2.07 -4.39 -1.48
N ILE A 54 2.12 -3.13 -1.04
CA ILE A 54 2.49 -2.00 -1.91
C ILE A 54 3.92 -2.14 -2.44
N ALA A 55 4.88 -2.48 -1.57
CA ALA A 55 6.27 -2.66 -1.97
C ALA A 55 6.43 -3.80 -2.99
N LYS A 56 5.76 -4.94 -2.78
CA LYS A 56 5.73 -6.07 -3.72
C LYS A 56 5.13 -5.67 -5.06
N PHE A 57 3.98 -4.99 -5.05
CA PHE A 57 3.33 -4.48 -6.27
C PHE A 57 4.30 -3.67 -7.13
N LEU A 58 5.10 -2.79 -6.51
CA LEU A 58 6.11 -2.00 -7.19
C LEU A 58 7.25 -2.89 -7.70
N LEU A 59 7.88 -3.70 -6.84
CA LEU A 59 9.05 -4.52 -7.17
C LEU A 59 8.83 -5.55 -8.29
N GLU A 60 7.58 -6.01 -8.48
CA GLU A 60 7.18 -6.88 -9.60
C GLU A 60 7.18 -6.15 -10.95
N ARG A 61 7.02 -4.82 -10.96
CA ARG A 61 6.80 -4.00 -12.16
C ARG A 61 8.00 -3.17 -12.57
N VAL A 62 9.08 -3.20 -11.79
CA VAL A 62 10.32 -2.50 -12.08
C VAL A 62 11.52 -3.36 -11.70
N SER A 63 12.57 -3.36 -12.53
CA SER A 63 13.82 -4.06 -12.28
C SER A 63 14.83 -3.27 -11.44
N VAL A 64 14.69 -1.95 -11.37
CA VAL A 64 15.53 -1.07 -10.53
C VAL A 64 15.40 -1.48 -9.06
N ARG A 65 16.53 -1.53 -8.35
CA ARG A 65 16.60 -1.83 -6.91
C ARG A 65 17.27 -0.65 -6.21
N PRO A 66 16.48 0.36 -5.76
CA PRO A 66 17.02 1.61 -5.25
C PRO A 66 17.56 1.44 -3.83
N THR A 67 18.70 2.07 -3.54
CA THR A 67 19.21 2.22 -2.17
C THR A 67 18.96 3.63 -1.62
N ILE A 68 18.64 4.58 -2.50
CA ILE A 68 18.34 5.98 -2.17
C ILE A 68 16.88 6.28 -2.53
N GLY A 69 16.15 6.84 -1.57
CA GLY A 69 14.84 7.45 -1.75
C GLY A 69 14.97 8.96 -1.73
N ILE A 70 14.25 9.64 -2.61
CA ILE A 70 14.17 11.11 -2.63
C ILE A 70 12.70 11.54 -2.56
N ILE A 71 12.39 12.48 -1.68
CA ILE A 71 11.09 13.14 -1.63
C ILE A 71 11.24 14.55 -2.17
N CYS A 72 10.70 14.80 -3.37
CA CYS A 72 10.73 16.11 -4.00
C CYS A 72 9.66 17.03 -3.40
N GLY A 73 10.10 18.10 -2.77
CA GLY A 73 9.24 19.21 -2.37
C GLY A 73 8.86 20.14 -3.52
N SER A 74 8.18 21.24 -3.19
CA SER A 74 7.79 22.29 -4.13
C SER A 74 9.00 22.79 -4.95
N GLY A 75 8.84 22.86 -6.28
CA GLY A 75 9.90 23.26 -7.21
C GLY A 75 10.94 22.18 -7.54
N MET A 76 11.02 21.08 -6.78
CA MET A 76 12.01 20.01 -6.99
C MET A 76 11.51 18.85 -7.85
N GLY A 77 10.31 18.98 -8.43
CA GLY A 77 9.75 18.01 -9.36
C GLY A 77 10.69 17.61 -10.51
N PRO A 78 11.35 18.56 -11.21
CA PRO A 78 12.25 18.27 -12.33
C PRO A 78 13.40 17.29 -12.02
N LEU A 79 13.76 17.09 -10.74
CA LEU A 79 14.77 16.09 -10.35
C LEU A 79 14.36 14.68 -10.77
N ALA A 80 13.08 14.33 -10.61
CA ALA A 80 12.57 13.02 -11.03
C ALA A 80 12.55 12.88 -12.57
N ASP A 81 12.48 14.00 -13.30
CA ASP A 81 12.51 14.01 -14.75
C ASP A 81 13.90 13.75 -15.34
N MET A 82 14.96 14.10 -14.60
CA MET A 82 16.36 13.84 -14.98
C MET A 82 16.78 12.37 -14.87
N LEU A 83 15.95 11.50 -14.29
CA LEU A 83 16.30 10.08 -14.15
C LEU A 83 16.33 9.38 -15.52
N THR A 84 17.35 8.56 -15.72
CA THR A 84 17.46 7.64 -16.86
C THR A 84 16.85 6.28 -16.51
N ASP A 85 16.54 5.47 -17.54
CA ASP A 85 15.91 4.15 -17.40
C ASP A 85 14.65 4.17 -16.51
N LYS A 86 13.88 5.27 -16.57
CA LYS A 86 12.85 5.54 -15.57
C LYS A 86 11.53 4.81 -15.81
N VAL A 87 10.94 4.31 -14.74
CA VAL A 87 9.58 3.80 -14.66
C VAL A 87 8.81 4.64 -13.67
N ALA A 88 7.68 5.22 -14.09
CA ALA A 88 6.88 6.11 -13.26
C ALA A 88 5.50 5.50 -12.97
N PHE A 89 5.12 5.51 -11.70
CA PHE A 89 3.82 5.06 -11.20
C PHE A 89 3.05 6.27 -10.69
N PRO A 90 1.99 6.73 -11.39
CA PRO A 90 1.06 7.70 -10.81
C PRO A 90 0.50 7.15 -9.49
N TYR A 91 0.39 7.99 -8.47
CA TYR A 91 0.02 7.55 -7.12
C TYR A 91 -1.35 6.86 -7.10
N GLU A 92 -2.30 7.32 -7.91
CA GLU A 92 -3.62 6.70 -8.06
C GLU A 92 -3.60 5.28 -8.64
N THR A 93 -2.50 4.86 -9.28
CA THR A 93 -2.33 3.50 -9.82
C THR A 93 -1.69 2.54 -8.83
N ILE A 94 -1.18 3.03 -7.70
CA ILE A 94 -0.55 2.24 -6.66
C ILE A 94 -1.63 1.91 -5.60
N PRO A 95 -1.91 0.62 -5.34
CA PRO A 95 -2.94 0.23 -4.37
C PRO A 95 -2.73 0.90 -3.01
N HIS A 96 -3.80 1.46 -2.43
CA HIS A 96 -3.81 2.10 -1.10
C HIS A 96 -2.86 3.29 -0.91
N PHE A 97 -2.22 3.78 -1.97
CA PHE A 97 -1.32 4.93 -1.89
C PHE A 97 -2.11 6.25 -1.77
N PRO A 98 -1.63 7.25 -1.02
CA PRO A 98 -2.28 8.55 -0.97
C PRO A 98 -2.17 9.25 -2.33
N THR A 99 -3.16 10.05 -2.68
CA THR A 99 -3.13 10.91 -3.87
C THR A 99 -2.63 12.30 -3.49
N SER A 100 -2.00 13.00 -4.44
CA SER A 100 -1.56 14.38 -4.20
C SER A 100 -2.67 15.34 -4.62
N THR A 101 -3.01 16.33 -3.79
CA THR A 101 -4.07 17.31 -4.12
C THR A 101 -3.54 18.71 -4.42
N VAL A 102 -2.26 18.97 -4.12
CA VAL A 102 -1.62 20.27 -4.34
C VAL A 102 -1.24 20.50 -5.81
N PRO A 103 -1.58 21.67 -6.40
CA PRO A 103 -1.12 22.05 -7.74
C PRO A 103 0.42 22.02 -7.87
N GLY A 104 0.93 21.50 -8.98
CA GLY A 104 2.38 21.38 -9.23
C GLY A 104 3.03 20.11 -8.67
N HIS A 105 2.29 19.30 -7.91
CA HIS A 105 2.72 17.94 -7.57
C HIS A 105 2.25 16.99 -8.68
N ALA A 106 3.19 16.46 -9.46
CA ALA A 106 2.87 15.51 -10.53
C ALA A 106 2.23 14.22 -10.00
N GLY A 107 2.41 13.91 -8.71
CA GLY A 107 1.70 12.82 -8.06
C GLY A 107 2.17 11.45 -8.53
N ARG A 108 3.48 11.23 -8.64
CA ARG A 108 4.03 9.94 -9.14
C ARG A 108 5.30 9.50 -8.42
N LEU A 109 5.44 8.19 -8.29
CA LEU A 109 6.62 7.50 -7.77
C LEU A 109 7.48 7.06 -8.96
N VAL A 110 8.70 7.59 -9.07
CA VAL A 110 9.58 7.38 -10.21
C VAL A 110 10.79 6.57 -9.78
N PHE A 111 10.95 5.39 -10.34
CA PHE A 111 12.17 4.59 -10.24
C PHE A 111 13.06 4.92 -11.42
N GLY A 112 14.38 4.95 -11.22
CA GLY A 112 15.32 5.17 -12.31
C GLY A 112 16.75 5.29 -11.79
N LYS A 113 17.61 5.89 -12.60
CA LYS A 113 19.01 6.13 -12.25
C LYS A 113 19.36 7.60 -12.39
N LEU A 114 20.19 8.10 -11.48
CA LEU A 114 20.87 9.39 -11.63
C LEU A 114 22.37 9.13 -11.65
N ASN A 115 23.04 9.46 -12.75
CA ASN A 115 24.47 9.12 -12.95
C ASN A 115 24.79 7.64 -12.68
N GLY A 116 23.90 6.74 -13.13
CA GLY A 116 24.03 5.30 -12.94
C GLY A 116 23.61 4.78 -11.56
N ILE A 117 23.35 5.65 -10.59
CA ILE A 117 22.97 5.27 -9.22
C ILE A 117 21.46 4.98 -9.18
N PRO A 118 21.02 3.77 -8.78
CA PRO A 118 19.61 3.41 -8.72
C PRO A 118 18.92 4.10 -7.55
N LEU A 119 17.82 4.81 -7.83
CA LEU A 119 17.05 5.53 -6.83
C LEU A 119 15.55 5.48 -7.12
N MET A 120 14.76 5.87 -6.11
CA MET A 120 13.33 6.12 -6.26
C MET A 120 12.98 7.54 -5.78
N CYS A 121 12.24 8.28 -6.60
CA CYS A 121 11.80 9.64 -6.34
C CYS A 121 10.29 9.71 -6.16
N MET A 122 9.83 10.32 -5.08
CA MET A 122 8.47 10.85 -4.99
C MET A 122 8.42 12.22 -5.65
N GLN A 123 7.76 12.32 -6.82
CA GLN A 123 7.55 13.60 -7.49
C GLN A 123 6.28 14.27 -6.95
N GLY A 124 6.46 14.94 -5.83
CA GLY A 124 5.41 15.48 -4.99
C GLY A 124 5.19 14.62 -3.75
N ARG A 125 4.76 15.25 -2.66
CA ARG A 125 4.52 14.64 -1.35
C ARG A 125 3.16 15.03 -0.80
N PHE A 126 2.82 14.41 0.31
CA PHE A 126 1.58 14.64 1.06
C PHE A 126 1.85 15.54 2.26
N HIS A 127 0.95 16.46 2.51
CA HIS A 127 1.05 17.43 3.59
C HIS A 127 -0.10 17.27 4.57
N TYR A 128 0.19 17.56 5.84
CA TYR A 128 -0.82 17.53 6.88
C TYR A 128 -1.98 18.52 6.63
N TYR A 129 -1.68 19.68 6.04
CA TYR A 129 -2.69 20.69 5.72
C TYR A 129 -3.65 20.26 4.59
N GLU A 130 -3.35 19.20 3.83
CA GLU A 130 -4.28 18.60 2.86
C GLU A 130 -5.36 17.75 3.55
N GLY A 131 -5.33 17.64 4.88
CA GLY A 131 -6.24 16.80 5.68
C GLY A 131 -5.73 15.37 5.87
N TYR A 132 -4.50 15.06 5.44
CA TYR A 132 -3.91 13.75 5.65
C TYR A 132 -3.31 13.63 7.06
N PRO A 133 -3.60 12.56 7.80
CA PRO A 133 -2.93 12.30 9.07
C PRO A 133 -1.44 11.97 8.85
N LEU A 134 -0.59 12.27 9.83
CA LEU A 134 0.88 12.14 9.70
C LEU A 134 1.34 10.71 9.33
N TRP A 135 0.64 9.68 9.80
CA TRP A 135 0.93 8.30 9.44
C TRP A 135 0.69 8.02 7.95
N LYS A 136 -0.25 8.74 7.32
CA LYS A 136 -0.53 8.66 5.88
C LYS A 136 0.52 9.42 5.08
N CYS A 137 0.89 10.62 5.54
CA CYS A 137 1.95 11.40 4.91
C CYS A 137 3.30 10.67 4.90
N SER A 138 3.60 9.92 5.97
CA SER A 138 4.87 9.19 6.13
C SER A 138 4.84 7.74 5.63
N MET A 139 3.68 7.18 5.25
CA MET A 139 3.57 5.82 4.74
C MET A 139 4.54 5.50 3.57
N PRO A 140 4.73 6.39 2.58
CA PRO A 140 5.69 6.16 1.49
C PRO A 140 7.11 5.86 1.95
N VAL A 141 7.55 6.41 3.09
CA VAL A 141 8.88 6.12 3.66
C VAL A 141 8.99 4.66 4.10
N ARG A 142 7.90 4.08 4.62
CA ARG A 142 7.85 2.66 5.00
C ARG A 142 7.87 1.76 3.75
N VAL A 143 7.16 2.17 2.69
CA VAL A 143 7.26 1.49 1.37
C VAL A 143 8.68 1.56 0.84
N MET A 144 9.33 2.73 0.86
CA MET A 144 10.74 2.88 0.45
C MET A 144 11.64 1.92 1.22
N LYS A 145 11.45 1.80 2.55
CA LYS A 145 12.21 0.87 3.37
C LYS A 145 12.05 -0.59 2.93
N LEU A 146 10.81 -1.02 2.65
CA LEU A 146 10.53 -2.40 2.19
C LEU A 146 10.96 -2.66 0.75
N VAL A 147 11.04 -1.62 -0.10
CA VAL A 147 11.61 -1.69 -1.45
C VAL A 147 13.15 -1.86 -1.42
N GLY A 148 13.81 -1.53 -0.31
CA GLY A 148 15.27 -1.68 -0.13
C GLY A 148 16.04 -0.37 0.08
N VAL A 149 15.35 0.77 0.17
CA VAL A 149 15.99 2.06 0.43
C VAL A 149 16.63 2.07 1.83
N THR A 150 17.88 2.53 1.89
CA THR A 150 18.65 2.70 3.13
C THR A 150 18.92 4.17 3.46
N HIS A 151 18.82 5.07 2.47
CA HIS A 151 19.06 6.50 2.63
C HIS A 151 17.89 7.31 2.08
N LEU A 152 17.45 8.31 2.83
CA LEU A 152 16.35 9.19 2.43
C LEU A 152 16.85 10.64 2.33
N ILE A 153 16.61 11.27 1.18
CA ILE A 153 16.84 12.69 0.96
C ILE A 153 15.48 13.37 0.85
N ILE A 154 15.22 14.40 1.65
CA ILE A 154 13.97 15.14 1.64
C ILE A 154 14.26 16.58 1.28
N THR A 155 13.61 17.10 0.23
CA THR A 155 13.75 18.50 -0.18
C THR A 155 12.47 19.27 0.13
N ASN A 156 12.56 20.57 0.46
CA ASN A 156 11.39 21.42 0.67
C ASN A 156 11.70 22.89 0.32
N ALA A 157 10.64 23.66 0.09
CA ALA A 157 10.71 25.12 0.10
C ALA A 157 10.37 25.60 1.52
N ALA A 158 11.11 26.60 2.01
CA ALA A 158 11.00 27.15 3.36
C ALA A 158 11.20 28.67 3.32
#